data_AF-A0AAN7BPK8-F1
#
_entry.id   AF-A0AAN7BPK8-F1
#
_cell.length_a   1.000
_cell.length_b   1.000
_cell.length_c   1.000
_cell.angle_alpha   90.00
_cell.angle_beta   90.00
_cell.angle_gamma   90.00
#
_symmetry.space_group_name_H-M   'P 1'
#
loop_
_entity.id
_entity.type
_entity.pdbx_description
1 polymer ?
#
loop_
_entity_poly.entity_id
_entity_poly.type
_entity_poly.pdbx_seq_one_letter_code
_entity_poly.pdbx_strand_id
1 'polypeptide(L)'
;MSLFQSLRGLFRSSQQQCIRSISTTPVPLKGAGGGGPKKPSSGNKPGGGFGASGKSVRRSQRGNDQPRDPKMINLMRHLAVLNPKRIPAPLRMARNRYLRHWTIHRAWLLFRRKQREERERVWMKQYQSMNRACEELRLTSGPDTRPEGYLFRVAMEKWGVYGLKGVPIEYARPQVETPPRVAWSHDWKP
;
A
#
# COMPACT_ATOMS: atom_id res chain seq x y z
N MET A 1 50.26 -44.39 10.02
CA MET A 1 49.12 -43.83 10.78
C MET A 1 48.62 -42.63 10.01
N SER A 2 47.74 -42.84 9.02
CA SER A 2 46.29 -42.70 9.15
C SER A 2 45.89 -41.31 9.65
N LEU A 3 45.28 -40.49 8.79
CA LEU A 3 43.90 -40.01 8.93
C LEU A 3 43.64 -38.83 7.94
N PHE A 4 42.76 -39.07 6.95
CA PHE A 4 41.85 -38.13 6.24
C PHE A 4 42.47 -36.93 5.49
N GLN A 5 42.50 -36.84 4.15
CA GLN A 5 41.44 -36.98 3.12
C GLN A 5 40.18 -36.14 3.37
N SER A 6 39.88 -35.27 2.38
CA SER A 6 38.58 -34.66 2.06
C SER A 6 38.25 -33.29 2.66
N LEU A 7 38.18 -32.28 1.80
CA LEU A 7 37.15 -31.21 1.83
C LEU A 7 37.04 -30.58 0.43
N ARG A 8 36.61 -31.41 -0.55
CA ARG A 8 35.85 -30.91 -1.70
C ARG A 8 34.40 -30.81 -1.25
N GLY A 9 33.78 -29.64 -1.41
CA GLY A 9 32.33 -29.53 -1.48
C GLY A 9 31.68 -28.63 -0.45
N LEU A 10 31.61 -27.33 -0.76
CA LEU A 10 30.49 -26.47 -0.34
C LEU A 10 30.09 -25.58 -1.51
N PHE A 11 29.69 -26.24 -2.62
CA PHE A 11 28.89 -25.64 -3.68
C PHE A 11 27.57 -26.40 -3.75
N ARG A 12 26.62 -26.06 -2.88
CA ARG A 12 25.22 -26.46 -3.07
C ARG A 12 24.27 -25.61 -2.24
N SER A 13 23.23 -25.12 -2.92
CA SER A 13 21.86 -25.02 -2.41
C SER A 13 21.55 -24.00 -1.32
N SER A 14 21.10 -22.82 -1.73
CA SER A 14 19.90 -22.20 -1.10
C SER A 14 19.22 -21.25 -2.08
N GLN A 15 18.64 -21.83 -3.14
CA GLN A 15 17.48 -21.24 -3.80
C GLN A 15 16.26 -21.91 -3.18
N GLN A 16 15.77 -21.37 -2.07
CA GLN A 16 14.41 -21.63 -1.60
C GLN A 16 13.67 -20.31 -1.58
N GLN A 17 12.95 -20.12 -2.69
CA GLN A 17 11.96 -19.08 -2.89
C GLN A 17 10.74 -19.45 -2.02
N CYS A 18 10.47 -18.65 -1.00
CA CYS A 18 9.20 -18.72 -0.29
C CYS A 18 8.09 -18.15 -1.18
N ILE A 19 7.39 -19.03 -1.90
CA ILE A 19 6.12 -18.72 -2.55
C ILE A 19 5.07 -18.67 -1.44
N ARG A 20 4.63 -17.47 -1.03
CA ARG A 20 3.42 -17.31 -0.23
C ARG A 20 2.22 -17.25 -1.17
N SER A 21 1.45 -18.33 -1.21
CA SER A 21 0.14 -18.40 -1.84
C SER A 21 -0.88 -17.60 -1.02
N ILE A 22 -1.36 -16.47 -1.55
CA ILE A 22 -2.50 -15.75 -1.00
C ILE A 22 -3.76 -16.43 -1.53
N SER A 23 -4.38 -17.28 -0.70
CA SER A 23 -5.70 -17.87 -0.96
C SER A 23 -6.76 -17.04 -0.24
N THR A 24 -7.57 -16.31 -1.00
CA THR A 24 -8.81 -15.68 -0.52
C THR A 24 -9.98 -16.42 -1.14
N THR A 25 -10.63 -17.27 -0.34
CA THR A 25 -11.93 -17.86 -0.67
C THR A 25 -13.04 -16.86 -0.30
N PRO A 26 -13.95 -16.48 -1.22
CA PRO A 26 -15.18 -15.82 -0.83
C PRO A 26 -16.21 -16.85 -0.35
N VAL A 27 -16.80 -16.60 0.83
CA VAL A 27 -17.93 -17.35 1.37
C VAL A 27 -19.21 -16.95 0.61
N PRO A 28 -19.98 -17.88 0.02
CA PRO A 28 -21.26 -17.55 -0.59
C PRO A 28 -22.35 -17.44 0.48
N LEU A 29 -23.01 -16.29 0.55
CA LEU A 29 -24.21 -16.08 1.35
C LEU A 29 -25.38 -16.90 0.77
N LYS A 30 -25.97 -17.72 1.64
CA LYS A 30 -27.05 -18.66 1.40
C LYS A 30 -28.39 -17.91 1.26
N GLY A 31 -28.92 -17.82 0.05
CA GLY A 31 -30.29 -17.37 -0.21
C GLY A 31 -31.29 -18.48 0.15
N ALA A 32 -32.17 -18.19 1.09
CA ALA A 32 -33.33 -19.01 1.45
C ALA A 32 -34.48 -18.78 0.45
N GLY A 33 -35.11 -19.86 -0.01
CA GLY A 33 -36.36 -19.83 -0.78
C GLY A 33 -36.77 -21.25 -1.19
N GLY A 34 -37.94 -21.69 -0.74
CA GLY A 34 -38.43 -23.09 -0.73
C GLY A 34 -38.51 -23.78 -2.11
N GLY A 35 -38.56 -25.11 -2.21
CA GLY A 35 -39.31 -26.04 -1.38
C GLY A 35 -40.73 -26.20 -1.95
N GLY A 36 -40.91 -26.92 -3.07
CA GLY A 36 -41.63 -28.19 -3.02
C GLY A 36 -42.42 -28.53 -4.30
N PRO A 37 -42.94 -29.78 -4.43
CA PRO A 37 -42.98 -30.55 -5.69
C PRO A 37 -44.40 -30.90 -6.20
N LYS A 38 -44.53 -31.44 -7.44
CA LYS A 38 -45.34 -32.64 -7.80
C LYS A 38 -45.41 -32.91 -9.33
N LYS A 39 -45.32 -34.20 -9.66
CA LYS A 39 -45.53 -34.89 -10.96
C LYS A 39 -47.04 -35.04 -11.30
N PRO A 40 -47.49 -35.96 -12.19
CA PRO A 40 -47.44 -36.00 -13.67
C PRO A 40 -48.85 -36.28 -14.30
N SER A 41 -49.07 -36.05 -15.60
CA SER A 41 -50.13 -36.71 -16.40
C SER A 41 -49.92 -36.36 -17.89
N SER A 42 -49.65 -37.31 -18.78
CA SER A 42 -50.51 -38.33 -19.41
C SER A 42 -50.87 -37.94 -20.84
N GLY A 43 -50.46 -38.82 -21.77
CA GLY A 43 -50.87 -39.01 -23.17
C GLY A 43 -51.86 -38.06 -23.84
N ASN A 44 -51.50 -37.52 -25.02
CA ASN A 44 -51.84 -38.14 -26.31
C ASN A 44 -51.35 -37.26 -27.47
N LYS A 45 -50.64 -37.88 -28.42
CA LYS A 45 -50.61 -37.50 -29.85
C LYS A 45 -51.36 -38.63 -30.59
N PRO A 46 -51.84 -38.49 -31.84
CA PRO A 46 -51.42 -37.52 -32.87
C PRO A 46 -52.59 -36.94 -33.72
N GLY A 47 -52.26 -36.05 -34.64
CA GLY A 47 -53.17 -35.64 -35.72
C GLY A 47 -52.64 -34.41 -36.43
N GLY A 48 -51.97 -34.62 -37.57
CA GLY A 48 -51.42 -33.55 -38.41
C GLY A 48 -52.49 -32.86 -39.26
N GLY A 49 -52.14 -31.68 -39.79
CA GLY A 49 -52.96 -31.02 -40.80
C GLY A 49 -52.75 -29.51 -40.93
N PHE A 50 -51.71 -29.12 -41.68
CA PHE A 50 -51.57 -27.96 -42.56
C PHE A 50 -52.35 -26.65 -42.31
N GLY A 51 -51.62 -25.52 -42.23
CA GLY A 51 -52.19 -24.18 -42.41
C GLY A 51 -51.26 -23.01 -42.10
N ALA A 52 -50.52 -22.55 -43.11
CA ALA A 52 -50.08 -21.18 -43.41
C ALA A 52 -49.56 -20.22 -42.30
N SER A 53 -48.28 -19.85 -42.46
CA SER A 53 -47.68 -18.51 -42.27
C SER A 53 -48.03 -17.68 -41.02
N GLY A 54 -47.25 -17.90 -39.96
CA GLY A 54 -46.96 -16.86 -38.96
C GLY A 54 -45.45 -16.83 -38.72
N LYS A 55 -44.75 -15.81 -39.22
CA LYS A 55 -43.35 -15.56 -38.84
C LYS A 55 -43.34 -15.25 -37.34
N SER A 56 -43.06 -16.26 -36.51
CA SER A 56 -42.65 -16.04 -35.12
C SER A 56 -41.30 -15.34 -35.16
N VAL A 57 -41.34 -14.01 -35.18
CA VAL A 57 -40.20 -13.19 -34.82
C VAL A 57 -39.88 -13.58 -33.38
N ARG A 58 -38.82 -14.37 -33.18
CA ARG A 58 -38.16 -14.49 -31.90
C ARG A 58 -37.76 -13.08 -31.49
N ARG A 59 -38.62 -12.43 -30.72
CA ARG A 59 -38.36 -11.19 -30.02
C ARG A 59 -37.26 -11.54 -29.02
N SER A 60 -36.00 -11.43 -29.45
CA SER A 60 -34.87 -11.43 -28.53
C SER A 60 -35.22 -10.42 -27.45
N GLN A 61 -35.22 -10.85 -26.20
CA GLN A 61 -35.40 -9.94 -25.07
C GLN A 61 -34.31 -8.86 -25.17
N ARG A 62 -34.67 -7.72 -25.78
CA ARG A 62 -33.93 -6.45 -25.65
C ARG A 62 -34.25 -5.95 -24.25
N GLY A 63 -33.70 -6.65 -23.26
CA GLY A 63 -33.87 -6.35 -21.86
C GLY A 63 -32.64 -5.62 -21.35
N ASN A 64 -32.78 -4.30 -21.20
CA ASN A 64 -32.01 -3.47 -20.26
C ASN A 64 -30.65 -2.89 -20.69
N ASP A 65 -30.45 -2.56 -21.97
CA ASP A 65 -29.35 -1.66 -22.37
C ASP A 65 -29.84 -0.21 -22.42
N GLN A 66 -30.01 0.43 -21.26
CA GLN A 66 -29.95 1.89 -21.24
C GLN A 66 -28.56 2.28 -21.76
N PRO A 67 -28.45 3.20 -22.74
CA PRO A 67 -27.16 3.59 -23.29
C PRO A 67 -26.30 4.10 -22.13
N ARG A 68 -25.30 3.30 -21.76
CA ARG A 68 -24.42 3.61 -20.65
C ARG A 68 -23.78 4.97 -20.92
N ASP A 69 -23.80 5.87 -19.94
CA ASP A 69 -23.27 7.23 -20.12
C ASP A 69 -21.88 7.19 -20.79
N PRO A 70 -21.62 8.00 -21.82
CA PRO A 70 -20.34 7.96 -22.54
C PRO A 70 -19.15 8.25 -21.63
N LYS A 71 -19.34 9.07 -20.59
CA LYS A 71 -18.35 9.32 -19.52
C LYS A 71 -18.05 8.03 -18.73
N MET A 72 -19.09 7.29 -18.35
CA MET A 72 -18.95 6.01 -17.66
C MET A 72 -18.28 4.97 -18.57
N ILE A 73 -18.62 4.91 -19.86
CA ILE A 73 -17.93 4.02 -20.81
C ILE A 73 -16.44 4.37 -20.92
N ASN A 74 -16.09 5.66 -21.00
CA ASN A 74 -14.69 6.10 -21.06
C ASN A 74 -13.93 5.73 -19.78
N LEU A 75 -14.53 5.94 -18.61
CA LEU A 75 -13.98 5.52 -17.33
C LEU A 75 -13.77 4.00 -17.28
N MET A 76 -14.79 3.23 -17.67
CA MET A 76 -14.72 1.77 -17.70
C MET A 76 -13.67 1.26 -18.69
N ARG A 77 -13.46 1.97 -19.81
CA ARG A 77 -12.42 1.67 -20.77
C ARG A 77 -11.03 1.94 -20.20
N HIS A 78 -10.82 3.06 -19.50
CA HIS A 78 -9.55 3.38 -18.84
C HIS A 78 -9.22 2.34 -17.76
N LEU A 79 -10.19 2.00 -16.91
CA LEU A 79 -10.02 0.95 -15.90
C LEU A 79 -9.82 -0.43 -16.52
N ALA A 80 -10.46 -0.70 -17.67
CA ALA A 80 -10.30 -1.97 -18.35
C ALA A 80 -8.87 -2.24 -18.81
N VAL A 81 -8.07 -1.20 -19.08
CA VAL A 81 -6.63 -1.32 -19.42
C VAL A 81 -5.80 -1.81 -18.23
N LEU A 82 -6.22 -1.49 -17.01
CA LEU A 82 -5.56 -1.94 -15.77
C LEU A 82 -5.91 -3.40 -15.41
N ASN A 83 -6.71 -4.09 -16.22
CA ASN A 83 -7.00 -5.50 -15.97
C ASN A 83 -5.73 -6.37 -16.16
N PRO A 84 -5.55 -7.45 -15.38
CA PRO A 84 -4.40 -8.36 -15.48
C PRO A 84 -4.15 -8.93 -16.89
N LYS A 85 -5.20 -9.00 -17.73
CA LYS A 85 -5.12 -9.48 -19.12
C LYS A 85 -4.58 -8.44 -20.10
N ARG A 86 -4.64 -7.15 -19.76
CA ARG A 86 -4.22 -6.02 -20.62
C ARG A 86 -2.93 -5.35 -20.15
N ILE A 87 -2.56 -5.52 -18.87
CA ILE A 87 -1.24 -5.15 -18.35
C ILE A 87 -0.16 -5.89 -19.15
N PRO A 88 0.96 -5.23 -19.50
CA PRO A 88 2.05 -5.88 -20.23
C PRO A 88 2.60 -7.09 -19.48
N ALA A 89 3.04 -8.10 -20.23
CA ALA A 89 3.64 -9.30 -19.65
C ALA A 89 4.88 -8.96 -18.81
N PRO A 90 5.21 -9.80 -17.80
CA PRO A 90 6.42 -9.60 -16.99
C PRO A 90 7.68 -9.49 -17.84
N LEU A 91 8.55 -8.56 -17.45
CA LEU A 91 9.77 -8.24 -18.19
C LEU A 91 10.75 -9.42 -18.19
N ARG A 92 11.08 -9.93 -19.39
CA ARG A 92 12.09 -10.98 -19.59
C ARG A 92 13.43 -10.32 -19.91
N MET A 93 14.46 -10.63 -19.12
CA MET A 93 15.80 -10.06 -19.29
C MET A 93 16.81 -11.15 -19.63
N ALA A 94 17.74 -10.85 -20.54
CA ALA A 94 18.93 -11.66 -20.76
C ALA A 94 19.87 -11.61 -19.53
N ARG A 95 20.75 -12.60 -19.39
CA ARG A 95 21.64 -12.77 -18.21
C ARG A 95 22.42 -11.50 -17.85
N ASN A 96 23.11 -10.88 -18.82
CA ASN A 96 23.91 -9.68 -18.55
C ASN A 96 23.06 -8.48 -18.10
N ARG A 97 21.85 -8.33 -18.65
CA ARG A 97 20.90 -7.28 -18.23
C ARG A 97 20.37 -7.55 -16.82
N TYR A 98 20.05 -8.80 -16.51
CA TYR A 98 19.62 -9.21 -15.18
C TYR A 98 20.71 -8.95 -14.13
N LEU A 99 21.97 -9.30 -14.42
CA LEU A 99 23.08 -9.05 -13.50
C LEU A 99 23.30 -7.55 -13.25
N ARG A 100 23.28 -6.71 -14.29
CA ARG A 100 23.36 -5.25 -14.12
C ARG A 100 22.21 -4.72 -13.26
N HIS A 101 20.99 -5.17 -13.54
CA HIS A 101 19.81 -4.78 -12.76
C HIS A 101 19.93 -5.22 -11.29
N TRP A 102 20.41 -6.44 -11.04
CA TRP A 102 20.62 -6.96 -9.70
C TRP A 102 21.64 -6.12 -8.92
N THR A 103 22.77 -5.76 -9.54
CA THR A 103 23.79 -4.92 -8.91
C THR A 103 23.25 -3.54 -8.56
N ILE A 104 22.53 -2.88 -9.49
CA ILE A 104 21.90 -1.57 -9.24
C ILE A 104 20.89 -1.67 -8.10
N HIS A 105 20.05 -2.70 -8.11
CA HIS A 105 19.05 -2.91 -7.07
C HIS A 105 19.68 -3.14 -5.69
N ARG A 106 20.74 -3.94 -5.60
CA ARG A 106 21.49 -4.15 -4.35
C ARG A 106 22.18 -2.88 -3.86
N ALA A 107 22.84 -2.15 -4.76
CA ALA A 107 23.46 -0.86 -4.43
C ALA A 107 22.44 0.14 -3.88
N TRP A 108 21.24 0.21 -4.48
CA TRP A 108 20.14 1.03 -3.99
C TRP A 108 19.65 0.62 -2.60
N LEU A 109 19.50 -0.67 -2.33
CA LEU A 109 19.12 -1.16 -1.01
C LEU A 109 20.17 -0.84 0.06
N LEU A 110 21.46 -0.95 -0.28
CA LEU A 110 22.56 -0.56 0.61
C LEU A 110 22.54 0.95 0.88
N PHE A 111 22.36 1.77 -0.16
CA PHE A 111 22.23 3.21 -0.02
C PHE A 111 21.07 3.61 0.90
N ARG A 112 19.89 3.02 0.70
CA ARG A 112 18.73 3.26 1.58
C ARG A 112 18.97 2.84 3.03
N ARG A 113 19.73 1.76 3.26
CA ARG A 113 20.12 1.33 4.60
C ARG A 113 21.03 2.38 5.25
N LYS A 114 22.07 2.83 4.54
CA LYS A 114 22.97 3.88 5.02
C LYS A 114 22.22 5.17 5.39
N GLN A 115 21.34 5.66 4.52
CA GLN A 115 20.51 6.84 4.82
C GLN A 115 19.60 6.66 6.04
N ARG A 116 19.07 5.45 6.28
CA ARG A 116 18.27 5.18 7.47
C ARG A 116 19.12 5.22 8.72
N GLU A 117 20.25 4.50 8.72
CA GLU A 117 21.18 4.47 9.85
C GLU A 117 21.72 5.88 10.17
N GLU A 118 22.01 6.70 9.16
CA GLU A 118 22.42 8.09 9.35
C GLU A 118 21.34 8.92 10.04
N ARG A 119 20.09 8.83 9.60
CA ARG A 119 18.96 9.51 10.26
C ARG A 119 18.76 9.03 11.69
N GLU A 120 18.81 7.72 11.93
CA GLU A 120 18.68 7.12 13.26
C GLU A 120 19.82 7.56 14.19
N ARG A 121 21.06 7.63 13.70
CA ARG A 121 22.21 8.15 14.45
C ARG A 121 22.01 9.62 14.82
N VAL A 122 21.53 10.45 13.89
CA VAL A 122 21.27 11.88 14.15
C VAL A 122 20.17 12.02 15.21
N TRP A 123 19.07 11.29 15.08
CA TRP A 123 18.00 11.28 16.08
C TRP A 123 18.50 10.83 17.45
N MET A 124 19.32 9.78 17.51
CA MET A 124 19.92 9.31 18.76
C MET A 124 20.81 10.38 19.40
N LYS A 125 21.61 11.11 18.61
CA LYS A 125 22.43 12.22 19.11
C LYS A 125 21.57 13.36 19.68
N GLN A 126 20.52 13.76 18.95
CA GLN A 126 19.58 14.78 19.40
C GLN A 126 18.90 14.35 20.70
N TYR A 127 18.42 13.10 20.77
CA TYR A 127 17.83 12.54 21.98
C TYR A 127 18.80 12.54 23.16
N GLN A 128 20.04 12.08 22.97
CA GLN A 128 21.05 12.11 24.02
C GLN A 128 21.38 13.54 24.47
N SER A 129 21.43 14.50 23.55
CA SER A 129 21.64 15.91 23.87
C SER A 129 20.50 16.48 24.70
N MET A 130 19.25 16.21 24.31
CA MET A 130 18.07 16.63 25.07
C MET A 130 18.02 15.97 26.45
N ASN A 131 18.33 14.67 26.54
CA ASN A 131 18.34 13.93 27.79
C ASN A 131 19.38 14.50 28.77
N ARG A 132 20.60 14.77 28.30
CA ARG A 132 21.64 15.41 29.11
C ARG A 132 21.19 16.77 29.63
N ALA A 133 20.64 17.62 28.76
CA ALA A 133 20.12 18.92 29.18
C ALA A 133 18.99 18.82 30.22
N CYS A 134 18.11 17.82 30.09
CA CYS A 134 17.05 17.57 31.06
C CYS A 134 17.56 17.04 32.40
N GLU A 135 18.57 16.16 32.41
CA GLU A 135 19.19 15.69 33.64
C GLU A 135 19.89 16.84 34.38
N GLU A 136 20.62 17.70 33.66
CA GLU A 136 21.19 18.92 34.26
C GLU A 136 20.08 19.80 34.86
N LEU A 137 19.01 20.09 34.11
CA LEU A 137 17.88 20.88 34.61
C LEU A 137 17.15 20.28 35.82
N ARG A 138 17.23 18.95 35.98
CA ARG A 138 16.65 18.25 37.12
C ARG A 138 17.44 18.50 38.40
N LEU A 139 18.76 18.61 38.28
CA LEU A 139 19.70 18.84 39.38
C LEU A 139 19.93 20.33 39.68
N THR A 140 19.63 21.22 38.73
CA THR A 140 19.77 22.66 38.95
C THR A 140 18.73 23.18 39.94
N SER A 141 19.17 23.96 40.92
CA SER A 141 18.29 24.87 41.66
C SER A 141 17.80 25.98 40.74
N GLY A 142 16.49 26.28 40.81
CA GLY A 142 15.88 27.27 39.92
C GLY A 142 16.39 28.69 40.21
N PRO A 143 16.13 29.66 39.31
CA PRO A 143 16.42 31.06 39.61
C PRO A 143 15.62 31.50 40.84
N ASP A 144 16.28 32.28 41.70
CA ASP A 144 15.73 32.86 42.94
C ASP A 144 15.40 31.82 44.04
N THR A 145 14.14 31.75 44.49
CA THR A 145 13.68 30.95 45.64
C THR A 145 13.06 29.60 45.26
N ARG A 146 13.16 29.21 43.99
CA ARG A 146 12.47 28.00 43.48
C ARG A 146 13.26 26.73 43.84
N PRO A 147 12.57 25.66 44.26
CA PRO A 147 13.23 24.41 44.63
C PRO A 147 13.87 23.72 43.42
N GLU A 148 14.82 22.83 43.69
CA GLU A 148 15.48 21.98 42.71
C GLU A 148 14.48 21.25 41.78
N GLY A 149 14.84 21.18 40.50
CA GLY A 149 14.03 20.53 39.48
C GLY A 149 12.70 21.23 39.15
N TYR A 150 12.45 22.45 39.64
CA TYR A 150 11.26 23.22 39.26
C TYR A 150 11.16 23.41 37.74
N LEU A 151 12.25 23.84 37.09
CA LEU A 151 12.28 24.07 35.65
C LEU A 151 12.08 22.77 34.86
N PHE A 152 12.62 21.65 35.35
CA PHE A 152 12.39 20.34 34.76
C PHE A 152 10.90 19.95 34.78
N ARG A 153 10.20 20.17 35.90
CA ARG A 153 8.75 19.89 36.01
C ARG A 153 7.95 20.71 35.00
N VAL A 154 8.23 22.01 34.90
CA VAL A 154 7.58 22.91 33.94
C VAL A 154 7.88 22.49 32.49
N ALA A 155 9.13 22.15 32.17
CA ALA A 155 9.53 21.72 30.82
C ALA A 155 8.88 20.40 30.38
N MET A 156 8.50 19.53 31.34
CA MET A 156 7.83 18.25 31.06
C MET A 156 6.30 18.40 30.87
N GLU A 157 5.74 19.59 31.09
CA GLU A 157 4.33 19.85 30.83
C GLU A 157 4.05 19.79 29.32
N LYS A 158 3.00 19.04 28.94
CA LYS A 158 2.61 18.83 27.53
C LYS A 158 1.41 19.66 27.12
N TRP A 159 1.32 20.88 27.63
CA TRP A 159 0.22 21.79 27.30
C TRP A 159 0.26 22.19 25.82
N GLY A 160 -0.88 22.10 25.13
CA GLY A 160 -1.00 22.47 23.71
C GLY A 160 -0.33 21.53 22.70
N VAL A 161 0.50 20.58 23.14
CA VAL A 161 1.29 19.70 22.25
C VAL A 161 0.40 18.75 21.42
N TYR A 162 -0.62 18.15 22.04
CA TYR A 162 -1.51 17.19 21.38
C TYR A 162 -2.78 17.82 20.77
N GLY A 163 -2.88 19.16 20.76
CA GLY A 163 -4.03 19.88 20.23
C GLY A 163 -3.94 20.17 18.73
N LEU A 164 -5.03 20.71 18.17
CA LEU A 164 -5.10 21.16 16.77
C LEU A 164 -4.07 22.26 16.43
N LYS A 165 -3.62 23.01 17.45
CA LYS A 165 -2.66 24.13 17.33
C LYS A 165 -1.25 23.77 17.82
N GLY A 166 -0.90 22.48 17.88
CA GLY A 166 0.42 22.05 18.37
C GLY A 166 1.59 22.46 17.47
N VAL A 167 1.41 22.40 16.14
CA VAL A 167 2.39 22.87 15.15
C VAL A 167 1.74 23.94 14.28
N PRO A 168 2.32 25.16 14.20
CA PRO A 168 1.83 26.20 13.29
C PRO A 168 1.82 25.72 11.83
N ILE A 169 0.72 25.95 11.11
CA ILE A 169 0.52 25.44 9.75
C ILE A 169 1.51 26.07 8.76
N GLU A 170 1.99 27.27 9.05
CA GLU A 170 2.98 28.00 8.27
C GLU A 170 4.33 27.28 8.23
N TYR A 171 4.69 26.55 9.30
CA TYR A 171 5.92 25.78 9.40
C TYR A 171 5.82 24.38 8.78
N ALA A 172 4.62 23.83 8.62
CA ALA A 172 4.39 22.51 8.04
C ALA A 172 4.60 22.46 6.50
N ARG A 173 5.48 23.31 5.95
CA ARG A 173 5.75 23.44 4.53
C ARG A 173 6.69 22.33 4.04
N PRO A 174 6.34 21.59 2.98
CA PRO A 174 7.24 20.62 2.36
C PRO A 174 8.37 21.32 1.61
N GLN A 175 9.49 20.62 1.43
CA GLN A 175 10.55 21.06 0.53
C GLN A 175 10.08 20.96 -0.94
N VAL A 176 10.44 21.96 -1.75
CA VAL A 176 10.10 22.05 -3.18
C VAL A 176 11.37 22.05 -4.02
N GLU A 177 11.31 21.51 -5.25
CA GLU A 177 12.47 21.38 -6.14
C GLU A 177 13.04 22.73 -6.60
N THR A 178 12.19 23.72 -6.86
CA THR A 178 12.60 25.09 -7.20
C THR A 178 11.91 26.07 -6.26
N PRO A 179 12.61 27.14 -5.83
CA PRO A 179 12.03 28.10 -4.92
C PRO A 179 10.89 28.89 -5.60
N PRO A 180 9.91 29.37 -4.83
CA PRO A 180 8.90 30.29 -5.34
C PRO A 180 9.54 31.65 -5.72
N ARG A 181 8.79 32.49 -6.45
CA ARG A 181 9.24 33.84 -6.85
C ARG A 181 9.75 34.68 -5.67
N VAL A 182 9.10 34.53 -4.52
CA VAL A 182 9.52 35.13 -3.24
C VAL A 182 9.85 33.98 -2.30
N ALA A 183 11.14 33.72 -2.09
CA ALA A 183 11.61 32.60 -1.28
C ALA A 183 11.29 32.76 0.20
N TRP A 184 11.40 33.99 0.72
CA TRP A 184 11.16 34.31 2.11
C TRP A 184 10.50 35.69 2.23
N SER A 185 9.55 35.82 3.16
CA SER A 185 8.88 37.10 3.44
C SER A 185 9.67 37.86 4.50
N HIS A 186 10.43 38.88 4.08
CA HIS A 186 11.16 39.74 5.01
C HIS A 186 10.26 40.75 5.73
N ASP A 187 9.11 41.10 5.14
CA ASP A 187 8.17 42.09 5.69
C ASP A 187 7.20 41.51 6.73
N TRP A 188 7.55 40.38 7.36
CA TRP A 188 6.70 39.76 8.37
C TRP A 188 6.57 40.68 9.58
N LYS A 189 5.32 40.99 9.97
CA LYS A 189 4.99 41.77 11.16
C LYS A 189 4.34 40.84 12.21
N PRO A 190 4.70 41.00 13.49
CA PRO A 190 4.17 40.19 14.59
C PRO A 190 2.69 40.47 14.88
#